data_AF-A0A167PBX4-F1
#
_entry.id   AF-A0A167PBX4-F1
#
_cell.length_a   1.000
_cell.length_b   1.000
_cell.length_c   1.000
_cell.angle_alpha   90.00
_cell.angle_beta   90.00
_cell.angle_gamma   90.00
#
_symmetry.space_group_name_H-M   'P 1'
#
loop_
_entity.id
_entity.type
_entity.pdbx_description
1 polymer ?
#
loop_
_entity_poly.entity_id
_entity_poly.type
_entity_poly.pdbx_seq_one_letter_code
_entity_poly.pdbx_strand_id
1 'polypeptide(L)'
;MLSHLMNAFTPSAISSTLLVLGEFGSTIHILHILPENSINERFSLTTSSSATAFHHSGATEQAREQIGTVTLHVGDGETANNFLDDVETRIRKLRDDSSGSSPAQQQTGTVGVTQLVQDVLKPAAMDAIHEREKRERSMNATQAYPVFIIYIRRSRAGTILREPTSFPS
;
A
#
# COMPACT_ATOMS: atom_id res chain seq x y z
N MET A 1 -37.42 -17.95 -25.64
CA MET A 1 -36.88 -16.61 -25.29
C MET A 1 -36.35 -16.70 -23.88
N LEU A 2 -35.04 -16.87 -23.73
CA LEU A 2 -34.36 -17.09 -22.44
C LEU A 2 -33.45 -15.88 -22.19
N SER A 3 -34.04 -14.79 -21.69
CA SER A 3 -33.36 -13.49 -21.58
C SER A 3 -33.28 -13.00 -20.14
N HIS A 4 -33.08 -13.88 -19.17
CA HIS A 4 -32.98 -13.47 -17.75
C HIS A 4 -32.03 -14.38 -16.97
N LEU A 5 -30.70 -14.26 -17.18
CA LEU A 5 -29.71 -14.89 -16.30
C LEU A 5 -28.29 -14.32 -16.44
N MET A 6 -28.14 -12.98 -16.45
CA MET A 6 -26.80 -12.34 -16.40
C MET A 6 -26.74 -11.17 -15.42
N ASN A 7 -27.25 -11.33 -14.20
CA ASN A 7 -27.19 -10.25 -13.20
C ASN A 7 -26.83 -10.70 -11.77
N ALA A 8 -25.97 -11.71 -11.62
CA ALA A 8 -25.65 -12.28 -10.29
C ALA A 8 -24.15 -12.34 -9.92
N PHE A 9 -23.21 -11.85 -10.74
CA PHE A 9 -21.79 -11.96 -10.42
C PHE A 9 -20.97 -10.74 -10.86
N THR A 10 -21.39 -9.52 -10.50
CA THR A 10 -20.39 -8.49 -10.24
C THR A 10 -19.82 -8.79 -8.85
N PRO A 11 -18.54 -9.23 -8.74
CA PRO A 11 -17.93 -9.38 -7.43
C PRO A 11 -18.02 -8.02 -6.73
N SER A 12 -18.50 -8.00 -5.49
CA SER A 12 -18.41 -6.80 -4.65
C SER A 12 -16.95 -6.40 -4.59
N ALA A 13 -16.56 -5.38 -5.36
CA ALA A 13 -15.19 -4.96 -5.48
C ALA A 13 -14.82 -4.16 -4.24
N ILE A 14 -13.96 -4.74 -3.41
CA ILE A 14 -13.54 -4.11 -2.16
C ILE A 14 -12.35 -3.21 -2.49
N SER A 15 -12.53 -1.91 -2.30
CA SER A 15 -11.45 -0.94 -2.54
C SER A 15 -10.39 -1.06 -1.45
N SER A 16 -9.13 -0.82 -1.81
CA SER A 16 -8.02 -0.72 -0.87
C SER A 16 -6.92 0.17 -1.43
N THR A 17 -5.88 0.38 -0.63
CA THR A 17 -4.72 1.21 -0.99
C THR A 17 -3.41 0.52 -0.63
N LEU A 18 -2.42 0.71 -1.48
CA LEU A 18 -1.04 0.27 -1.28
C LEU A 18 -0.12 1.49 -1.24
N LEU A 19 0.86 1.47 -0.35
CA LEU A 19 2.06 2.27 -0.50
C LEU A 19 3.10 1.39 -1.17
N VAL A 20 3.63 1.86 -2.30
CA VAL A 20 4.58 1.11 -3.12
C VAL A 20 5.86 1.91 -3.25
N LEU A 21 6.98 1.26 -2.94
CA LEU A 21 8.31 1.77 -3.10
C LEU A 21 8.99 1.07 -4.28
N GLY A 22 9.43 1.84 -5.27
CA GLY A 22 10.08 1.34 -6.48
C GLY A 22 9.18 1.34 -7.72
N GLU A 23 9.77 0.95 -8.85
CA GLU A 23 9.12 0.99 -10.17
C GLU A 23 8.79 -0.41 -10.69
N PHE A 24 7.76 -0.49 -11.53
CA PHE A 24 7.47 -1.71 -12.27
C PHE A 24 8.57 -2.02 -13.29
N GLY A 25 8.78 -3.30 -13.54
CA GLY A 25 9.96 -3.83 -14.21
C GLY A 25 11.12 -4.15 -13.27
N SER A 26 10.93 -3.94 -11.95
CA SER A 26 11.90 -4.29 -10.92
C SER A 26 11.20 -4.91 -9.70
N THR A 27 11.97 -5.12 -8.62
CA THR A 27 11.41 -5.47 -7.32
C THR A 27 10.80 -4.23 -6.67
N ILE A 28 9.51 -4.30 -6.41
CA ILE A 28 8.77 -3.30 -5.64
C ILE A 28 8.55 -3.79 -4.21
N HIS A 29 8.56 -2.86 -3.26
CA HIS A 29 8.24 -3.13 -1.86
C HIS A 29 6.91 -2.48 -1.51
N ILE A 30 6.03 -3.24 -0.85
CA ILE A 30 4.63 -2.88 -0.70
C ILE A 30 4.27 -2.91 0.78
N LEU A 31 3.61 -1.84 1.21
CA LEU A 31 2.87 -1.75 2.46
C LEU A 31 1.39 -1.59 2.13
N HIS A 32 0.61 -2.62 2.42
CA HIS A 32 -0.83 -2.65 2.26
C HIS A 32 -1.49 -2.26 3.57
N ILE A 33 -2.23 -1.15 3.55
CA ILE A 33 -3.03 -0.75 4.70
C ILE A 33 -4.44 -1.27 4.49
N LEU A 34 -4.82 -2.24 5.31
CA LEU A 34 -6.15 -2.81 5.24
C LEU A 34 -7.18 -1.79 5.76
N PRO A 35 -8.25 -1.50 5.01
CA PRO A 35 -9.34 -0.69 5.53
C PRO A 35 -10.21 -1.45 6.53
N GLU A 36 -10.12 -2.79 6.56
CA GLU A 36 -10.97 -3.64 7.40
C GLU A 36 -10.53 -3.75 8.86
N ASN A 37 -9.24 -3.58 9.12
CA ASN A 37 -8.66 -3.76 10.45
C ASN A 37 -7.40 -2.91 10.61
N SER A 38 -6.83 -2.90 11.81
CA SER A 38 -5.60 -2.16 12.11
C SER A 38 -4.32 -2.89 11.66
N ILE A 39 -4.43 -4.04 11.00
CA ILE A 39 -3.29 -4.82 10.55
C ILE A 39 -2.76 -4.21 9.25
N ASN A 40 -1.44 -4.03 9.20
CA ASN A 40 -0.74 -3.70 7.97
C ASN A 40 -0.11 -4.97 7.42
N GLU A 41 -0.14 -5.13 6.11
CA GLU A 41 0.50 -6.24 5.42
C GLU A 41 1.69 -5.72 4.61
N ARG A 42 2.80 -6.45 4.65
CA ARG A 42 4.04 -6.06 4.00
C ARG A 42 4.58 -7.18 3.14
N PHE A 43 4.97 -6.86 1.91
CA PHE A 43 5.59 -7.82 1.01
C PHE A 43 6.41 -7.16 -0.09
N SER A 44 7.13 -7.97 -0.85
CA SER A 44 7.87 -7.52 -2.04
C SER A 44 7.49 -8.38 -3.23
N LEU A 45 7.47 -7.78 -4.41
CA LEU A 45 7.13 -8.46 -5.66
C LEU A 45 8.13 -8.06 -6.73
N THR A 46 8.69 -9.03 -7.44
CA THR A 46 9.41 -8.76 -8.68
C THR A 46 8.40 -8.70 -9.83
N THR A 47 8.32 -7.54 -10.46
CA THR A 47 7.40 -7.31 -11.58
C THR A 47 8.10 -7.50 -12.91
N SER A 48 7.37 -7.97 -13.92
CA SER A 48 7.89 -8.09 -15.29
C SER A 48 8.26 -6.71 -15.84
N SER A 49 9.29 -6.63 -16.70
CA SER A 49 9.67 -5.40 -17.42
C SER A 49 8.55 -4.83 -18.30
N SER A 50 7.59 -5.67 -18.70
CA SER A 50 6.40 -5.27 -19.45
C SER A 50 5.21 -4.84 -18.58
N ALA A 51 5.31 -4.95 -17.25
CA ALA A 51 4.20 -4.62 -16.37
C ALA A 51 4.01 -3.10 -16.27
N THR A 52 2.81 -2.63 -16.58
CA THR A 52 2.45 -1.20 -16.51
C THR A 52 1.51 -0.87 -15.34
N ALA A 53 0.83 -1.87 -14.80
CA ALA A 53 -0.14 -1.76 -13.71
C ALA A 53 0.03 -2.89 -12.68
N PHE A 54 -0.33 -2.62 -11.42
CA PHE A 54 -0.36 -3.63 -10.37
C PHE A 54 -1.48 -4.64 -10.61
N HIS A 55 -1.12 -5.92 -10.69
CA HIS A 55 -2.06 -7.03 -10.72
C HIS A 55 -1.47 -8.24 -9.99
N HIS A 56 -2.01 -8.56 -8.81
CA HIS A 56 -1.50 -9.64 -7.97
C HIS A 56 -2.59 -10.26 -7.10
N SER A 57 -2.69 -11.59 -7.06
CA SER A 57 -3.59 -12.34 -6.17
C SER A 57 -5.06 -11.86 -6.17
N GLY A 58 -5.57 -11.46 -7.34
CA GLY A 58 -6.94 -10.96 -7.49
C GLY A 58 -7.15 -9.53 -6.99
N ALA A 59 -6.07 -8.79 -6.79
CA ALA A 59 -6.04 -7.34 -6.63
C ALA A 59 -5.58 -6.66 -7.92
N THR A 60 -6.31 -5.64 -8.36
CA THR A 60 -6.07 -4.92 -9.62
C THR A 60 -5.98 -3.42 -9.36
N GLU A 61 -4.97 -2.76 -9.92
CA GLU A 61 -4.82 -1.30 -9.91
C GLU A 61 -6.05 -0.60 -10.53
N GLN A 62 -6.44 0.52 -9.93
CA GLN A 62 -7.45 1.43 -10.44
C GLN A 62 -6.84 2.78 -10.79
N ALA A 63 -5.97 3.27 -9.92
CA ALA A 63 -5.28 4.53 -10.08
C ALA A 63 -4.00 4.52 -9.25
N ARG A 64 -3.08 5.41 -9.60
CA ARG A 64 -1.81 5.61 -8.91
C ARG A 64 -1.47 7.08 -8.83
N GLU A 65 -0.91 7.47 -7.70
CA GLU A 65 -0.33 8.78 -7.45
C GLU A 65 1.11 8.60 -6.99
N GLN A 66 2.07 9.29 -7.62
CA GLN A 66 3.42 9.42 -7.05
C GLN A 66 3.40 10.54 -6.02
N ILE A 67 3.77 10.24 -4.78
CA ILE A 67 3.77 11.21 -3.69
C ILE A 67 5.15 11.77 -3.39
N GLY A 68 6.21 11.10 -3.84
CA GLY A 68 7.57 11.60 -3.72
C GLY A 68 8.62 10.59 -4.15
N THR A 69 9.86 10.89 -3.77
CA THR A 69 11.02 10.02 -3.97
C THR A 69 11.79 9.96 -2.66
N VAL A 70 12.16 8.77 -2.21
CA VAL A 70 13.01 8.58 -1.03
C VAL A 70 14.39 8.12 -1.48
N THR A 71 15.42 8.71 -0.90
CA THR A 71 16.80 8.25 -1.05
C THR A 71 17.16 7.37 0.13
N LEU A 72 17.61 6.15 -0.16
CA LEU A 72 18.10 5.21 0.83
C LEU A 72 19.63 5.14 0.75
N HIS A 73 20.29 5.18 1.90
CA HIS A 73 21.73 5.00 2.02
C HIS A 73 22.08 3.51 2.06
N VAL A 74 21.91 2.83 0.93
CA VAL A 74 22.11 1.37 0.82
C VAL A 74 23.53 0.92 1.17
N GLY A 75 24.53 1.78 0.97
CA GLY A 75 25.91 1.53 1.40
C GLY A 75 26.11 1.58 2.91
N ASP A 76 25.20 2.21 3.64
CA ASP A 76 25.15 2.23 5.11
C ASP A 76 24.27 1.10 5.67
N GLY A 77 23.77 0.20 4.81
CA GLY A 77 22.89 -0.90 5.20
C GLY A 77 21.41 -0.53 5.27
N GLU A 78 21.00 0.66 4.82
CA GLU A 78 19.59 0.98 4.72
C GLU A 78 18.89 0.13 3.65
N THR A 79 17.66 -0.26 3.96
CA THR A 79 16.81 -1.06 3.09
C THR A 79 15.43 -0.42 2.94
N ALA A 80 14.69 -0.85 1.92
CA ALA A 80 13.26 -0.57 1.81
C ALA A 80 12.47 -0.98 3.07
N ASN A 81 13.00 -1.93 3.84
CA ASN A 81 12.43 -2.32 5.13
C ASN A 81 12.45 -1.20 6.15
N ASN A 82 13.60 -0.55 6.31
CA ASN A 82 13.74 0.57 7.21
C ASN A 82 12.80 1.73 6.87
N PHE A 83 12.62 2.06 5.58
CA PHE A 83 11.69 3.12 5.18
C PHE A 83 10.24 2.79 5.53
N LEU A 84 9.76 1.59 5.20
CA LEU A 84 8.37 1.24 5.50
C LEU A 84 8.13 1.09 7.00
N ASP A 85 9.14 0.72 7.81
CA ASP A 85 9.03 0.71 9.28
C ASP A 85 8.83 2.13 9.84
N ASP A 86 9.53 3.13 9.28
CA ASP A 86 9.36 4.54 9.62
C ASP A 86 7.93 5.02 9.31
N VAL A 87 7.37 4.57 8.18
CA VAL A 87 6.00 4.88 7.76
C VAL A 87 4.98 4.19 8.66
N GLU A 88 5.14 2.92 8.97
CA GLU A 88 4.25 2.18 9.88
C GLU A 88 4.22 2.80 11.29
N THR A 89 5.38 3.23 11.78
CA THR A 89 5.48 3.93 13.07
C THR A 89 4.65 5.22 13.08
N ARG A 90 4.70 5.99 11.98
CA ARG A 90 3.89 7.22 11.82
C ARG A 90 2.41 6.93 11.63
N ILE A 91 2.05 5.89 10.89
CA ILE A 91 0.66 5.42 10.75
C ILE A 91 0.08 5.08 12.12
N ARG A 92 0.83 4.36 12.95
CA ARG A 92 0.40 4.01 14.31
C ARG A 92 0.13 5.26 15.13
N LYS A 93 1.09 6.20 15.14
CA LYS A 93 0.94 7.48 15.85
C LYS A 93 -0.29 8.27 15.40
N LEU A 94 -0.52 8.41 14.09
CA LEU A 94 -1.69 9.13 13.55
C LEU A 94 -3.02 8.46 13.94
N ARG A 95 -3.06 7.12 13.98
CA ARG A 95 -4.23 6.36 14.45
C ARG A 95 -4.48 6.55 15.94
N ASP A 96 -3.43 6.55 16.75
CA ASP A 96 -3.51 6.77 18.20
C ASP A 96 -3.99 8.20 18.52
N ASP A 97 -3.43 9.20 17.84
CA ASP A 97 -3.80 10.61 17.99
C ASP A 97 -5.26 10.87 17.56
N SER A 98 -5.72 10.20 16.49
CA SER A 98 -7.12 10.27 16.03
C SER A 98 -8.10 9.58 16.97
N SER A 99 -7.66 8.58 17.76
CA SER A 99 -8.53 7.82 18.66
C SER A 99 -8.96 8.60 19.92
N GLY A 100 -8.27 9.72 20.24
CA GLY A 100 -8.70 10.68 21.25
C GLY A 100 -9.94 11.50 20.86
N SER A 101 -10.39 11.37 19.60
CA SER A 101 -11.49 12.11 19.00
C SER A 101 -12.47 11.12 18.35
N SER A 102 -13.46 10.60 19.07
CA SER A 102 -14.46 9.66 18.52
C SER A 102 -15.89 10.19 18.71
N PRO A 103 -16.86 9.92 17.80
CA PRO A 103 -17.22 8.54 17.43
C PRO A 103 -17.64 8.26 15.96
N ALA A 104 -17.58 6.95 15.63
CA ALA A 104 -18.40 6.21 14.68
C ALA A 104 -18.34 6.58 13.18
N GLN A 105 -17.57 5.80 12.40
CA GLN A 105 -17.82 5.64 10.97
C GLN A 105 -17.52 4.19 10.50
N GLN A 106 -18.52 3.33 10.67
CA GLN A 106 -18.77 2.26 9.69
C GLN A 106 -19.31 2.93 8.42
N GLN A 107 -18.45 3.30 7.46
CA GLN A 107 -18.93 3.78 6.15
C GLN A 107 -18.11 3.20 4.99
N THR A 108 -18.83 2.40 4.20
CA THR A 108 -18.73 2.17 2.75
C THR A 108 -17.34 2.31 2.12
N GLY A 109 -16.83 1.17 1.62
CA GLY A 109 -15.41 0.91 1.31
C GLY A 109 -14.63 1.86 0.40
N THR A 110 -15.24 2.89 -0.22
CA THR A 110 -14.50 3.92 -0.98
C THR A 110 -14.30 5.21 -0.17
N VAL A 111 -15.30 5.61 0.62
CA VAL A 111 -15.19 6.78 1.51
C VAL A 111 -14.15 6.49 2.60
N GLY A 112 -14.18 5.28 3.17
CA GLY A 112 -13.17 4.85 4.15
C GLY A 112 -11.74 4.79 3.58
N VAL A 113 -11.54 4.33 2.35
CA VAL A 113 -10.18 4.28 1.73
C VAL A 113 -9.65 5.66 1.42
N THR A 114 -10.50 6.57 0.94
CA THR A 114 -10.09 7.96 0.65
C THR A 114 -9.64 8.66 1.93
N GLN A 115 -10.43 8.55 3.00
CA GLN A 115 -10.10 9.12 4.29
C GLN A 115 -8.84 8.49 4.91
N LEU A 116 -8.70 7.17 4.84
CA LEU A 116 -7.50 6.46 5.25
C LEU A 116 -6.25 6.97 4.51
N VAL A 117 -6.37 7.26 3.22
CA VAL A 117 -5.25 7.80 2.45
C VAL A 117 -4.92 9.22 2.88
N GLN A 118 -5.93 10.09 2.96
CA GLN A 118 -5.74 11.53 3.23
C GLN A 118 -5.28 11.82 4.65
N ASP A 119 -5.84 11.12 5.63
CA ASP A 119 -5.63 11.42 7.05
C ASP A 119 -4.47 10.60 7.66
N VAL A 120 -4.15 9.44 7.08
CA VAL A 120 -3.19 8.49 7.67
C VAL A 120 -2.03 8.18 6.73
N LEU A 121 -2.30 7.53 5.59
CA LEU A 121 -1.23 6.97 4.76
C LEU A 121 -0.34 8.06 4.14
N LYS A 122 -0.96 9.04 3.48
CA LYS A 122 -0.23 10.09 2.75
C LYS A 122 0.56 10.98 3.72
N PRO A 123 0.00 11.49 4.84
CA PRO A 123 0.78 12.22 5.83
C PRO A 123 1.95 11.41 6.39
N ALA A 124 1.73 10.14 6.78
CA ALA A 124 2.80 9.29 7.31
C ALA A 124 3.93 9.05 6.32
N ALA A 125 3.60 8.77 5.05
CA ALA A 125 4.59 8.55 4.01
C ALA A 125 5.37 9.83 3.68
N MET A 126 4.68 10.97 3.54
CA MET A 126 5.31 12.26 3.28
C MET A 126 6.23 12.68 4.43
N ASP A 127 5.82 12.49 5.68
CA ASP A 127 6.66 12.79 6.85
C ASP A 127 7.92 11.92 6.89
N ALA A 128 7.82 10.64 6.52
CA ALA A 128 8.97 9.76 6.43
C ALA A 128 9.93 10.16 5.28
N ILE A 129 9.38 10.59 4.13
CA ILE A 129 10.17 11.11 3.01
C ILE A 129 10.92 12.38 3.43
N HIS A 130 10.22 13.37 4.00
CA HIS A 130 10.83 14.63 4.41
C HIS A 130 11.86 14.47 5.53
N GLU A 131 11.65 13.53 6.46
CA GLU A 131 12.65 13.26 7.51
C GLU A 131 13.95 12.74 6.89
N ARG A 132 13.85 11.86 5.89
CA ARG A 132 15.02 11.31 5.19
C ARG A 132 15.70 12.34 4.29
N GLU A 133 14.95 13.22 3.65
CA GLU A 133 15.50 14.32 2.84
C GLU A 133 16.35 15.29 3.67
N LYS A 134 16.00 15.52 4.93
CA LYS A 134 16.74 16.40 5.85
C LYS A 134 18.03 15.78 6.39
N ARG A 135 18.28 14.49 6.16
CA ARG A 135 19.47 13.81 6.66
C ARG A 135 20.70 14.29 5.91
N GLU A 136 21.84 14.26 6.60
CA GLU A 136 23.12 14.48 5.96
C GLU A 136 23.35 13.42 4.87
N ARG A 137 23.95 13.85 3.76
CA ARG A 137 24.23 12.97 2.64
C ARG A 137 25.24 11.90 3.06
N SER A 138 24.91 10.63 2.82
CA SER A 138 25.89 9.56 3.01
C SER A 138 27.09 9.72 2.07
N MET A 139 28.27 9.36 2.56
CA MET A 139 29.48 9.21 1.74
C MET A 139 29.51 7.88 0.97
N ASN A 140 28.60 6.95 1.30
CA ASN A 140 28.49 5.63 0.71
C ASN A 140 27.40 5.57 -0.37
N ALA A 141 27.20 4.39 -0.94
CA ALA A 141 26.23 4.19 -2.02
C ALA A 141 24.80 4.57 -1.59
N THR A 142 24.11 5.29 -2.47
CA THR A 142 22.72 5.71 -2.27
C THR A 142 21.84 5.24 -3.42
N GLN A 143 20.57 4.95 -3.15
CA GLN A 143 19.59 4.62 -4.18
C GLN A 143 18.30 5.41 -3.97
N ALA A 144 17.81 6.03 -5.04
CA ALA A 144 16.54 6.74 -5.04
C ALA A 144 15.42 5.81 -5.50
N TYR A 145 14.29 5.86 -4.78
CA TYR A 145 13.10 5.09 -5.08
C TYR A 145 11.89 6.00 -5.13
N PRO A 146 11.10 5.98 -6.22
CA PRO A 146 9.81 6.65 -6.22
C PRO A 146 8.86 5.95 -5.24
N VAL A 147 8.02 6.75 -4.59
CA VAL A 147 7.00 6.31 -3.65
C VAL A 147 5.63 6.61 -4.25
N PHE A 148 4.82 5.58 -4.39
CA PHE A 148 3.49 5.65 -4.97
C PHE A 148 2.41 5.25 -3.96
N ILE A 149 1.26 5.90 -4.04
CA ILE A 149 0.00 5.39 -3.51
C ILE A 149 -0.76 4.75 -4.67
N ILE A 150 -1.10 3.47 -4.55
CA ILE A 150 -1.85 2.72 -5.56
C ILE A 150 -3.21 2.35 -4.99
N TYR A 151 -4.27 2.83 -5.63
CA TYR A 151 -5.64 2.43 -5.35
C TYR A 151 -5.93 1.14 -6.09
N ILE A 152 -6.43 0.14 -5.36
CA ILE A 152 -6.70 -1.19 -5.92
C ILE A 152 -8.15 -1.61 -5.66
N ARG A 153 -8.66 -2.48 -6.53
CA ARG A 153 -9.83 -3.32 -6.26
C ARG A 153 -9.36 -4.72 -5.90
N ARG A 154 -9.84 -5.25 -4.78
CA ARG A 154 -9.64 -6.64 -4.37
C ARG A 154 -10.91 -7.44 -4.60
N SER A 155 -10.73 -8.71 -4.97
CA SER A 155 -11.81 -9.67 -5.06
C SER A 155 -12.40 -10.06 -3.69
N ARG A 156 -11.66 -9.87 -2.59
CA ARG A 156 -12.05 -10.21 -1.21
C ARG A 156 -11.39 -9.26 -0.20
N ALA A 157 -12.00 -9.14 0.99
CA ALA A 157 -11.41 -8.44 2.14
C ALA A 157 -10.21 -9.22 2.69
N GLY A 158 -9.31 -8.52 3.39
CA GLY A 158 -8.13 -9.12 4.02
C GLY A 158 -6.84 -8.98 3.19
N THR A 159 -5.82 -9.72 3.59
CA THR A 159 -4.48 -9.65 3.01
C THR A 159 -4.45 -10.12 1.55
N ILE A 160 -3.52 -9.58 0.77
CA ILE A 160 -3.29 -9.93 -0.64
C ILE A 160 -2.45 -11.21 -0.72
N LEU A 161 -1.45 -11.34 0.14
CA LEU A 161 -0.76 -12.59 0.40
C LEU A 161 -1.70 -13.47 1.22
N ARG A 162 -2.25 -14.49 0.57
CA ARG A 162 -2.85 -15.61 1.28
C ARG A 162 -1.76 -16.52 1.79
N GLU A 163 -1.97 -17.07 2.98
CA GLU A 163 -1.36 -18.34 3.35
C GLU A 163 -1.79 -19.40 2.30
N PRO A 164 -0.90 -20.29 1.83
CA PRO A 164 -1.29 -21.30 0.86
C PRO A 164 -2.44 -22.13 1.44
N THR A 165 -3.64 -22.00 0.90
CA THR A 165 -4.70 -22.99 1.16
C THR A 165 -4.18 -24.30 0.60
N SER A 166 -3.81 -25.21 1.49
CA SER A 166 -3.32 -26.55 1.23
C SER A 166 -3.96 -27.17 -0.02
N PHE A 167 -3.12 -27.70 -0.92
CA PHE A 167 -3.56 -28.53 -2.03
C PHE A 167 -4.39 -29.71 -1.50
N PRO A 168 -5.55 -30.05 -2.09
CA PRO A 168 -6.21 -31.30 -1.77
C PRO A 168 -5.32 -32.46 -2.22
N SER A 169 -5.02 -33.37 -1.29
CA SER A 169 -4.40 -34.66 -1.56
C SER A 169 -5.28 -35.57 -2.41
#